data_AF-A0A7K2S9Y1-F1
#
_entry.id   AF-A0A7K2S9Y1-F1
#
_cell.length_a   1.000
_cell.length_b   1.000
_cell.length_c   1.000
_cell.angle_alpha   90.00
_cell.angle_beta   90.00
_cell.angle_gamma   90.00
#
_symmetry.space_group_name_H-M   'P 1'
#
loop_
_entity.id
_entity.type
_entity.pdbx_description
1 polymer ?
#
loop_
_entity_poly.entity_id
_entity_poly.type
_entity_poly.pdbx_seq_one_letter_code
_entity_poly.pdbx_strand_id
1 'polypeptide(L)'
;MHPDLIVIYTNRLNACQAFYTELGLTFVTEQHGPGPEHYATQLDGTVFELYPASPRRPATGSLRLGLTIPAGPRTAPVGQHTHSDPDGRTVVLTVTQQTHPMTTAQEARTAIHHAFGDTARTDIKTLPAGNLAITINKGNHAATIDGHDSSGWGWTVDPAEDDGFTGHENIAATLDEALTSIRAALIRPGRADGAP
;
A
#
# COMPACT_ATOMS: atom_id res chain seq x y z
N MET A 1 -18.24 0.07 -22.34
CA MET A 1 -17.03 -0.52 -22.95
C MET A 1 -15.91 -0.34 -21.95
N HIS A 2 -15.29 -1.42 -21.47
CA HIS A 2 -14.12 -1.39 -20.58
C HIS A 2 -12.93 -2.05 -21.31
N PRO A 3 -11.68 -1.64 -21.05
CA PRO A 3 -10.53 -2.37 -21.59
C PRO A 3 -10.39 -3.70 -20.86
N ASP A 4 -10.18 -4.79 -21.60
CA ASP A 4 -9.94 -6.11 -20.99
C ASP A 4 -8.43 -6.36 -20.75
N LEU A 5 -7.57 -5.73 -21.56
CA LEU A 5 -6.12 -5.95 -21.56
C LEU A 5 -5.34 -4.68 -21.91
N ILE A 6 -4.28 -4.40 -21.14
CA ILE A 6 -3.27 -3.40 -21.41
C ILE A 6 -1.90 -4.09 -21.38
N VAL A 7 -1.13 -3.96 -22.47
CA VAL A 7 0.23 -4.52 -22.55
C VAL A 7 1.24 -3.41 -22.79
N ILE A 8 2.33 -3.44 -22.01
CA ILE A 8 3.48 -2.57 -22.18
C ILE A 8 4.71 -3.42 -22.46
N TYR A 9 5.39 -3.15 -23.58
CA TYR A 9 6.67 -3.75 -23.90
C TYR A 9 7.81 -2.86 -23.40
N THR A 10 8.80 -3.43 -22.73
CA THR A 10 9.91 -2.69 -22.13
C THR A 10 11.25 -3.43 -22.27
N ASN A 11 12.34 -2.69 -22.42
CA ASN A 11 13.70 -3.24 -22.32
C ASN A 11 14.18 -3.33 -20.86
N ARG A 12 13.38 -2.83 -19.91
CA ARG A 12 13.71 -2.68 -18.49
C ARG A 12 12.68 -3.37 -17.61
N LEU A 13 12.37 -4.64 -17.92
CA LEU A 13 11.25 -5.40 -17.34
C LEU A 13 11.20 -5.33 -15.80
N ASN A 14 12.29 -5.72 -15.12
CA ASN A 14 12.34 -5.73 -13.66
C ASN A 14 12.25 -4.32 -13.06
N ALA A 15 12.80 -3.32 -13.74
CA ALA A 15 12.71 -1.93 -13.27
C ALA A 15 11.28 -1.41 -13.38
N CYS A 16 10.57 -1.73 -14.47
CA CYS A 16 9.16 -1.37 -14.62
C CYS A 16 8.30 -2.09 -13.57
N GLN A 17 8.52 -3.40 -13.38
CA GLN A 17 7.79 -4.15 -12.36
C GLN A 17 7.99 -3.54 -10.96
N ALA A 18 9.23 -3.20 -10.59
CA ALA A 18 9.53 -2.56 -9.32
C ALA A 18 8.82 -1.21 -9.19
N PHE A 19 8.91 -0.36 -10.22
CA PHE A 19 8.24 0.94 -10.25
C PHE A 19 6.71 0.84 -10.06
N TYR A 20 6.02 0.00 -10.83
CA TYR A 20 4.57 -0.15 -10.70
C TYR A 20 4.17 -0.83 -9.38
N THR A 21 5.06 -1.65 -8.81
CA THR A 21 4.87 -2.23 -7.48
C THR A 21 4.95 -1.18 -6.38
N GLU A 22 5.88 -0.23 -6.49
CA GLU A 22 5.97 0.93 -5.57
C GLU A 22 4.72 1.81 -5.61
N LEU A 23 4.02 1.87 -6.75
CA LEU A 23 2.73 2.55 -6.88
C LEU A 23 1.54 1.76 -6.30
N GLY A 24 1.78 0.55 -5.76
CA GLY A 24 0.76 -0.27 -5.09
C GLY A 24 0.22 -1.43 -5.90
N LEU A 25 0.73 -1.70 -7.11
CA LEU A 25 0.33 -2.87 -7.88
C LEU A 25 1.07 -4.12 -7.40
N THR A 26 0.40 -5.28 -7.47
CA THR A 26 1.03 -6.57 -7.14
C THR A 26 1.06 -7.42 -8.39
N PHE A 27 2.27 -7.75 -8.86
CA PHE A 27 2.46 -8.56 -10.06
C PHE A 27 2.71 -10.03 -9.73
N VAL A 28 2.23 -10.90 -10.61
CA VAL A 28 2.62 -12.30 -10.69
C VAL A 28 3.47 -12.51 -11.95
N THR A 29 4.39 -13.47 -11.88
CA THR A 29 5.18 -13.90 -13.04
C THR A 29 4.38 -14.92 -13.84
N GLU A 30 4.28 -14.72 -15.15
CA GLU A 30 3.57 -15.61 -16.05
C GLU A 30 4.39 -15.95 -17.30
N GLN A 31 4.07 -17.08 -17.92
CA GLN A 31 4.63 -17.49 -19.21
C GLN A 31 3.58 -18.27 -20.00
N HIS A 32 3.34 -17.86 -21.24
CA HIS A 32 2.36 -18.52 -22.12
C HIS A 32 3.07 -19.30 -23.23
N GLY A 33 2.97 -20.63 -23.17
CA GLY A 33 3.59 -21.52 -24.16
C GLY A 33 5.07 -21.20 -24.37
N PRO A 34 5.56 -21.02 -25.61
CA PRO A 34 6.95 -20.67 -25.89
C PRO A 34 7.24 -19.16 -25.78
N GLY A 35 6.29 -18.36 -25.31
CA GLY A 35 6.45 -16.92 -25.10
C GLY A 35 7.46 -16.60 -23.99
N PRO A 36 7.96 -15.36 -23.93
CA PRO A 36 8.83 -14.95 -22.85
C PRO A 36 8.08 -14.89 -21.52
N GLU A 37 8.83 -15.06 -20.43
CA GLU A 37 8.34 -14.73 -19.09
C GLU A 37 8.03 -13.24 -19.01
N HIS A 38 6.94 -12.90 -18.33
CA HIS A 38 6.43 -11.53 -18.19
C HIS A 38 5.72 -11.36 -16.84
N TYR A 39 5.33 -10.13 -16.53
CA TYR A 39 4.61 -9.81 -15.30
C TYR A 39 3.17 -9.40 -15.61
N ALA A 40 2.21 -9.92 -14.85
CA ALA A 40 0.79 -9.62 -14.99
C ALA A 40 0.16 -9.20 -13.66
N THR A 41 -0.84 -8.32 -13.70
CA THR A 41 -1.68 -7.93 -12.56
C THR A 41 -3.11 -7.63 -13.01
N GLN A 42 -4.08 -7.72 -12.11
CA GLN A 42 -5.46 -7.32 -12.39
C GLN A 42 -5.77 -5.92 -11.83
N LEU A 43 -6.40 -5.11 -12.67
CA LEU A 43 -6.90 -3.77 -12.39
C LEU A 43 -8.41 -3.75 -12.65
N ASP A 44 -9.22 -4.08 -11.64
CA ASP A 44 -10.70 -4.06 -11.72
C ASP A 44 -11.26 -4.62 -13.05
N GLY A 45 -10.91 -5.89 -13.34
CA GLY A 45 -11.32 -6.59 -14.57
C GLY A 45 -10.46 -6.33 -15.80
N THR A 46 -9.53 -5.36 -15.77
CA THR A 46 -8.51 -5.18 -16.81
C THR A 46 -7.24 -5.96 -16.44
N VAL A 47 -6.72 -6.78 -17.33
CA VAL A 47 -5.38 -7.37 -17.16
C VAL A 47 -4.33 -6.35 -17.59
N PHE A 48 -3.32 -6.11 -16.75
CA PHE A 48 -2.19 -5.24 -17.06
C PHE A 48 -0.89 -6.02 -17.07
N GLU A 49 -0.21 -6.03 -18.22
CA GLU A 49 0.99 -6.83 -18.46
C GLU A 49 2.21 -5.98 -18.82
N LEU A 50 3.36 -6.37 -18.26
CA LEU A 50 4.67 -5.88 -18.63
C LEU A 50 5.43 -7.02 -19.32
N TYR A 51 5.72 -6.84 -20.61
CA TYR A 51 6.44 -7.81 -21.44
C TYR A 51 7.86 -7.34 -21.75
N PRO A 52 8.84 -8.26 -21.86
CA PRO A 52 10.14 -7.91 -22.41
C PRO A 52 10.00 -7.55 -23.89
N ALA A 53 10.58 -6.42 -24.28
CA ALA A 53 10.65 -5.99 -25.66
C ALA A 53 11.60 -6.90 -26.47
N SER A 54 11.34 -7.00 -27.77
CA SER A 54 12.14 -7.75 -28.73
C SER A 54 12.13 -7.05 -30.09
N PRO A 55 12.99 -7.44 -31.06
CA PRO A 55 12.92 -6.89 -32.41
C PRO A 55 11.55 -7.03 -33.09
N ARG A 56 10.78 -8.06 -32.75
CA ARG A 56 9.41 -8.28 -33.26
C ARG A 56 8.35 -7.51 -32.48
N ARG A 57 8.63 -7.15 -31.23
CA ARG A 57 7.75 -6.43 -30.31
C ARG A 57 8.57 -5.33 -29.64
N PRO A 58 8.83 -4.21 -30.34
CA PRO A 58 9.68 -3.16 -29.80
C PRO A 58 9.05 -2.56 -28.54
N ALA A 59 9.88 -1.90 -27.72
CA ALA A 59 9.41 -1.23 -26.53
C ALA A 59 8.28 -0.25 -26.88
N THR A 60 7.25 -0.20 -26.03
CA THR A 60 6.16 0.76 -26.15
C THR A 60 6.76 2.17 -26.05
N GLY A 61 6.52 2.99 -27.08
CA GLY A 61 7.01 4.36 -27.15
C GLY A 61 6.24 5.30 -26.22
N SER A 62 5.88 6.49 -26.71
CA SER A 62 5.12 7.46 -25.91
C SER A 62 3.77 6.90 -25.47
N LEU A 63 3.56 6.85 -24.16
CA LEU A 63 2.32 6.46 -23.50
C LEU A 63 2.08 7.39 -22.31
N ARG A 64 0.82 7.80 -22.13
CA ARG A 64 0.33 8.37 -20.88
C ARG A 64 -0.74 7.43 -20.31
N LEU A 65 -0.46 6.85 -19.15
CA LEU A 65 -1.34 5.92 -18.46
C LEU A 65 -1.94 6.59 -17.23
N GLY A 66 -3.26 6.64 -17.13
CA GLY A 66 -3.97 7.09 -15.94
C GLY A 66 -4.43 5.90 -15.11
N LEU A 67 -4.09 5.89 -13.82
CA LEU A 67 -4.51 4.87 -12.85
C LEU A 67 -5.21 5.56 -11.69
N THR A 68 -6.31 4.98 -11.22
CA THR A 68 -6.98 5.44 -9.99
C THR A 68 -6.86 4.34 -8.95
N ILE A 69 -6.40 4.71 -7.76
CA ILE A 69 -6.27 3.78 -6.64
C ILE A 69 -6.88 4.39 -5.38
N PRO A 70 -7.41 3.57 -4.46
CA PRO A 70 -7.70 4.04 -3.11
C PRO A 70 -6.45 4.55 -2.40
N ALA A 71 -6.65 5.55 -1.55
CA ALA A 71 -5.69 5.91 -0.53
C ALA A 71 -5.44 4.70 0.38
N GLY A 72 -4.18 4.49 0.71
CA GLY A 72 -3.78 3.48 1.67
C GLY A 72 -2.40 3.79 2.26
N PRO A 73 -1.91 2.99 3.20
CA PRO A 73 -0.72 3.35 3.99
C PRO A 73 0.59 3.47 3.20
N ARG A 74 0.62 2.92 1.98
CA ARG A 74 1.76 2.99 1.05
C ARG A 74 1.54 3.96 -0.12
N THR A 75 0.37 4.56 -0.26
CA THR A 75 0.08 5.46 -1.38
C THR A 75 0.58 6.87 -1.10
N ALA A 76 0.76 7.66 -2.16
CA ALA A 76 0.91 9.11 -2.03
C ALA A 76 -0.35 9.72 -1.37
N PRO A 77 -0.29 10.98 -0.87
CA PRO A 77 -1.47 11.68 -0.36
C PRO A 77 -2.62 11.70 -1.36
N VAL A 78 -3.87 11.85 -0.89
CA VAL A 78 -5.04 11.99 -1.78
C VAL A 78 -4.81 13.11 -2.81
N GLY A 79 -5.15 12.84 -4.07
CA GLY A 79 -4.96 13.75 -5.19
C GLY A 79 -4.28 13.11 -6.39
N GLN A 80 -3.91 13.95 -7.37
CA GLN A 80 -3.29 13.52 -8.61
C GLN A 80 -1.77 13.69 -8.56
N HIS A 81 -1.04 12.62 -8.85
CA HIS A 81 0.42 12.57 -8.87
C HIS A 81 0.90 12.17 -10.26
N THR A 82 1.91 12.87 -10.79
CA THR A 82 2.49 12.53 -12.09
C THR A 82 3.87 11.96 -11.90
N HIS A 83 4.09 10.78 -12.45
CA HIS A 83 5.34 10.05 -12.42
C HIS A 83 5.83 9.79 -13.84
N SER A 84 7.14 9.59 -13.98
CA SER A 84 7.76 9.03 -15.18
C SER A 84 8.22 7.63 -14.85
N ASP A 85 7.78 6.65 -15.62
CA ASP A 85 8.24 5.27 -15.44
C ASP A 85 9.66 5.07 -16.00
N PRO A 86 10.28 3.89 -15.82
CA PRO A 86 11.67 3.67 -16.22
C PRO A 86 11.97 3.85 -17.71
N ASP A 87 10.96 3.77 -18.59
CA ASP A 87 11.14 4.03 -20.02
C ASP A 87 10.76 5.48 -20.40
N GLY A 88 10.45 6.32 -19.42
CA GLY A 88 10.07 7.71 -19.61
C GLY A 88 8.60 7.90 -20.00
N ARG A 89 7.75 6.88 -19.82
CA ARG A 89 6.30 6.97 -20.08
C ARG A 89 5.64 7.70 -18.92
N THR A 90 4.62 8.52 -19.21
CA THR A 90 3.93 9.29 -18.16
C THR A 90 2.90 8.41 -17.46
N VAL A 91 2.96 8.35 -16.14
CA VAL A 91 1.93 7.70 -15.30
C VAL A 91 1.27 8.76 -14.44
N VAL A 92 -0.05 8.90 -14.57
CA VAL A 92 -0.88 9.78 -13.74
C VAL A 92 -1.60 8.90 -12.74
N LEU A 93 -1.24 9.03 -11.47
CA LEU A 93 -1.86 8.29 -10.38
C LEU A 93 -2.86 9.21 -9.64
N THR A 94 -4.13 8.87 -9.68
CA THR A 94 -5.17 9.53 -8.90
C THR A 94 -5.43 8.70 -7.64
N VAL A 95 -5.00 9.21 -6.50
CA VAL A 95 -5.27 8.60 -5.19
C VAL A 95 -6.60 9.17 -4.69
N THR A 96 -7.61 8.33 -4.59
CA THR A 96 -8.94 8.70 -4.08
C THR A 96 -9.10 8.23 -2.65
N GLN A 97 -9.69 9.05 -1.78
CA GLN A 97 -10.13 8.55 -0.49
C GLN A 97 -11.22 7.49 -0.70
N GLN A 98 -10.96 6.24 -0.32
CA GLN A 98 -12.02 5.25 -0.26
C GLN A 98 -12.67 5.31 1.10
N THR A 99 -13.97 5.55 1.11
CA THR A 99 -14.82 5.35 2.29
C THR A 99 -15.27 3.90 2.30
N HIS A 100 -14.38 2.96 2.61
CA HIS A 100 -14.80 1.61 2.96
C HIS A 100 -14.77 1.49 4.48
N PRO A 101 -15.93 1.33 5.13
CA PRO A 101 -15.94 1.30 6.56
C PRO A 101 -15.24 0.03 7.06
N MET A 102 -14.23 0.19 7.90
CA MET A 102 -13.49 -0.90 8.53
C MET A 102 -14.30 -1.43 9.70
N THR A 103 -15.10 -2.46 9.43
CA THR A 103 -16.10 -2.98 10.39
C THR A 103 -15.71 -4.32 10.99
N THR A 104 -14.69 -4.99 10.43
CA THR A 104 -14.29 -6.33 10.86
C THR A 104 -12.80 -6.47 11.13
N ALA A 105 -12.45 -7.42 12.00
CA ALA A 105 -11.05 -7.77 12.26
C ALA A 105 -10.34 -8.32 11.01
N GLN A 106 -11.06 -8.95 10.08
CA GLN A 106 -10.46 -9.49 8.86
C GLN A 106 -10.07 -8.37 7.88
N GLU A 107 -10.94 -7.36 7.71
CA GLU A 107 -10.60 -6.15 6.94
C GLU A 107 -9.39 -5.45 7.58
N ALA A 108 -9.34 -5.35 8.92
CA ALA A 108 -8.21 -4.78 9.65
C ALA A 108 -6.90 -5.53 9.39
N ARG A 109 -6.93 -6.87 9.41
CA ARG A 109 -5.76 -7.68 9.04
C ARG A 109 -5.28 -7.39 7.63
N THR A 110 -6.20 -7.31 6.67
CA THR A 110 -5.85 -7.01 5.26
C THR A 110 -5.22 -5.63 5.13
N ALA A 111 -5.78 -4.60 5.76
CA ALA A 111 -5.24 -3.24 5.74
C ALA A 111 -3.85 -3.17 6.40
N ILE A 112 -3.66 -3.83 7.55
CA ILE A 112 -2.36 -3.87 8.26
C ILE A 112 -1.31 -4.62 7.45
N HIS A 113 -1.65 -5.77 6.87
CA HIS A 113 -0.76 -6.50 5.97
C HIS A 113 -0.41 -5.64 4.76
N HIS A 114 -1.37 -4.92 4.19
CA HIS A 114 -1.10 -3.97 3.11
C HIS A 114 -0.25 -2.79 3.58
N ALA A 115 -0.26 -2.40 4.84
CA ALA A 115 0.58 -1.31 5.35
C ALA A 115 2.03 -1.75 5.61
N PHE A 116 2.22 -2.88 6.29
CA PHE A 116 3.50 -3.28 6.87
C PHE A 116 4.12 -4.54 6.25
N GLY A 117 3.39 -5.23 5.37
CA GLY A 117 3.76 -6.54 4.83
C GLY A 117 3.87 -7.61 5.91
N ASP A 118 4.49 -8.75 5.59
CA ASP A 118 4.66 -9.90 6.50
C ASP A 118 5.63 -9.66 7.67
N THR A 119 6.30 -8.51 7.67
CA THR A 119 7.35 -8.21 8.67
C THR A 119 6.82 -7.69 10.00
N ALA A 120 5.54 -7.32 10.06
CA ALA A 120 4.92 -6.87 11.30
C ALA A 120 4.11 -8.02 11.92
N ARG A 121 4.30 -8.23 13.23
CA ARG A 121 3.45 -9.14 14.00
C ARG A 121 2.25 -8.36 14.51
N THR A 122 1.06 -8.84 14.17
CA THR A 122 -0.20 -8.18 14.53
C THR A 122 -1.02 -9.05 15.49
N ASP A 123 -1.53 -8.44 16.55
CA ASP A 123 -2.61 -8.97 17.37
C ASP A 123 -3.86 -8.11 17.18
N ILE A 124 -5.02 -8.72 17.00
CA ILE A 124 -6.30 -8.01 16.83
C ILE A 124 -7.35 -8.67 17.70
N LYS A 125 -7.96 -7.87 18.57
CA LYS A 125 -9.09 -8.25 19.42
C LYS A 125 -10.32 -7.42 19.06
N THR A 126 -11.43 -8.09 18.80
CA THR A 126 -12.73 -7.42 18.72
C THR A 126 -13.27 -7.20 20.14
N LEU A 127 -13.64 -5.96 20.43
CA LEU A 127 -14.22 -5.48 21.67
C LEU A 127 -15.76 -5.37 21.54
N PRO A 128 -16.49 -5.15 22.65
CA PRO A 128 -17.92 -4.87 22.59
C PRO A 128 -18.26 -3.71 21.64
N ALA A 129 -19.47 -3.73 21.08
CA ALA A 129 -19.96 -2.78 20.07
C ALA A 129 -19.21 -2.78 18.72
N GLY A 130 -18.28 -3.73 18.50
CA GLY A 130 -17.57 -3.88 17.23
C GLY A 130 -16.23 -3.14 17.15
N ASN A 131 -15.85 -2.41 18.20
CA ASN A 131 -14.54 -1.77 18.27
C ASN A 131 -13.43 -2.80 18.13
N LEU A 132 -12.31 -2.41 17.53
CA LEU A 132 -11.11 -3.24 17.48
C LEU A 132 -10.05 -2.66 18.41
N ALA A 133 -9.31 -3.53 19.08
CA ALA A 133 -8.01 -3.22 19.68
C ALA A 133 -6.94 -3.99 18.91
N ILE A 134 -5.93 -3.27 18.44
CA ILE A 134 -4.91 -3.76 17.53
C ILE A 134 -3.54 -3.41 18.11
N THR A 135 -2.65 -4.39 18.14
CA THR A 135 -1.23 -4.18 18.45
C THR A 135 -0.38 -4.60 17.25
N ILE A 136 0.47 -3.70 16.78
CA ILE A 136 1.40 -3.94 15.66
C ILE A 136 2.82 -3.87 16.21
N ASN A 137 3.58 -4.95 16.09
CA ASN A 137 4.99 -5.00 16.49
C ASN A 137 5.87 -5.12 15.25
N LYS A 138 6.86 -4.24 15.11
CA LYS A 138 7.81 -4.26 14.00
C LYS A 138 9.21 -3.88 14.50
N GLY A 139 10.13 -4.84 14.49
CA GLY A 139 11.46 -4.63 15.08
C GLY A 139 11.37 -4.36 16.58
N ASN A 140 12.00 -3.27 17.04
CA ASN A 140 11.97 -2.84 18.45
C ASN A 140 10.80 -1.89 18.76
N HIS A 141 9.93 -1.62 17.80
CA HIS A 141 8.83 -0.69 17.96
C HIS A 141 7.48 -1.42 18.05
N ALA A 142 6.56 -0.81 18.80
CA ALA A 142 5.18 -1.23 18.91
C ALA A 142 4.22 -0.08 18.59
N ALA A 143 3.04 -0.39 18.07
CA ALA A 143 1.96 0.58 17.95
C ALA A 143 0.66 -0.06 18.46
N THR A 144 -0.09 0.71 19.23
CA THR A 144 -1.43 0.34 19.70
C THR A 144 -2.46 1.20 18.99
N ILE A 145 -3.56 0.59 18.58
CA ILE A 145 -4.67 1.26 17.91
C ILE A 145 -5.95 0.71 18.50
N ASP A 146 -6.90 1.55 18.88
CA ASP A 146 -8.27 1.09 19.09
C ASP A 146 -9.31 2.10 18.61
N GLY A 147 -10.47 1.57 18.29
CA GLY A 147 -11.57 2.39 17.79
C GLY A 147 -12.51 1.62 16.88
N HIS A 148 -13.29 2.41 16.16
CA HIS A 148 -14.28 1.95 15.20
C HIS A 148 -14.58 3.11 14.24
N ASP A 149 -14.93 2.82 13.00
CA ASP A 149 -15.19 3.86 11.98
C ASP A 149 -16.32 4.84 12.35
N SER A 150 -17.26 4.43 13.20
CA SER A 150 -18.31 5.33 13.70
C SER A 150 -17.84 6.31 14.78
N SER A 151 -16.70 6.05 15.42
CA SER A 151 -16.16 6.85 16.53
C SER A 151 -14.75 7.40 16.27
N GLY A 152 -14.12 7.00 15.16
CA GLY A 152 -12.71 7.25 14.88
C GLY A 152 -11.79 6.24 15.55
N TRP A 153 -10.49 6.43 15.31
CA TRP A 153 -9.42 5.52 15.71
C TRP A 153 -8.36 6.27 16.51
N GLY A 154 -8.19 5.89 17.77
CA GLY A 154 -7.05 6.33 18.56
C GLY A 154 -5.82 5.46 18.27
N TRP A 155 -4.65 6.06 18.21
CA TRP A 155 -3.40 5.33 18.09
C TRP A 155 -2.20 5.98 18.79
N THR A 156 -1.24 5.13 19.17
CA THR A 156 0.02 5.50 19.82
C THR A 156 1.16 4.64 19.29
N VAL A 157 2.35 5.20 19.12
CA VAL A 157 3.58 4.48 18.77
C VAL A 157 4.51 4.50 19.97
N ASP A 158 5.07 3.34 20.31
CA ASP A 158 5.91 3.08 21.48
C ASP A 158 5.27 3.61 22.78
N PRO A 159 4.06 3.12 23.14
CA PRO A 159 3.40 3.50 24.39
C PRO A 159 4.31 3.17 25.58
N ALA A 160 4.23 3.96 26.65
CA ALA A 160 5.04 3.71 27.85
C ALA A 160 4.57 2.42 28.57
N GLU A 161 5.40 1.91 29.49
CA GLU A 161 5.10 0.64 30.19
C GLU A 161 4.08 0.80 31.34
N ASP A 162 3.74 2.03 31.75
CA ASP A 162 2.99 2.32 33.00
C ASP A 162 1.67 3.08 32.79
N ASP A 163 1.22 3.22 31.55
CA ASP A 163 -0.07 3.79 31.23
C ASP A 163 -1.16 2.72 31.35
N GLY A 164 -1.48 2.41 32.61
CA GLY A 164 -2.76 1.85 32.98
C GLY A 164 -3.87 2.75 32.43
N PHE A 165 -4.37 2.41 31.25
CA PHE A 165 -5.50 3.06 30.59
C PHE A 165 -5.34 4.59 30.46
N THR A 166 -4.34 5.04 29.69
CA THR A 166 -4.32 6.41 29.16
C THR A 166 -4.83 6.39 27.72
N GLY A 167 -5.58 7.42 27.34
CA GLY A 167 -6.07 7.54 25.97
C GLY A 167 -4.93 7.61 24.96
N HIS A 168 -5.24 7.34 23.70
CA HIS A 168 -4.27 7.45 22.62
C HIS A 168 -3.75 8.86 22.43
N GLU A 169 -2.46 8.98 22.10
CA GLU A 169 -1.81 10.27 21.82
C GLU A 169 -2.35 10.93 20.54
N ASN A 170 -2.83 10.11 19.59
CA ASN A 170 -3.28 10.58 18.30
C ASN A 170 -4.66 10.00 17.97
N ILE A 171 -5.39 10.71 17.11
CA ILE A 171 -6.67 10.27 16.55
C ILE A 171 -6.67 10.35 15.02
N ALA A 172 -7.38 9.44 14.37
CA ALA A 172 -7.61 9.42 12.94
C ALA A 172 -9.10 9.17 12.66
N ALA A 173 -9.61 9.66 11.53
CA ALA A 173 -11.00 9.43 11.16
C ALA A 173 -11.22 7.99 10.67
N THR A 174 -10.18 7.38 10.09
CA THR A 174 -10.21 6.01 9.55
C THR A 174 -9.00 5.20 10.01
N LEU A 175 -9.12 3.85 9.96
CA LEU A 175 -7.98 2.99 10.27
C LEU A 175 -6.82 3.20 9.29
N ASP A 176 -7.09 3.42 8.00
CA ASP A 176 -6.03 3.63 7.00
C ASP A 176 -5.23 4.90 7.25
N GLU A 177 -5.87 5.99 7.70
CA GLU A 177 -5.17 7.21 8.12
C GLU A 177 -4.24 6.96 9.32
N ALA A 178 -4.72 6.19 10.32
CA ALA A 178 -3.90 5.78 11.45
C ALA A 178 -2.71 4.92 10.98
N LEU A 179 -2.95 3.89 10.17
CA LEU A 179 -1.90 2.99 9.65
C LEU A 179 -0.89 3.75 8.78
N THR A 180 -1.32 4.72 7.98
CA THR A 180 -0.43 5.60 7.20
C THR A 180 0.53 6.35 8.13
N SER A 181 -0.02 6.95 9.19
CA SER A 181 0.74 7.76 10.15
C SER A 181 1.70 6.91 10.99
N ILE A 182 1.23 5.77 11.49
CA ILE A 182 2.04 4.79 12.23
C ILE A 182 3.17 4.28 11.33
N ARG A 183 2.88 3.93 10.08
CA ARG A 183 3.91 3.50 9.14
C ARG A 183 4.97 4.57 8.91
N ALA A 184 4.57 5.82 8.73
CA ALA A 184 5.51 6.94 8.58
C ALA A 184 6.39 7.13 9.83
N ALA A 185 5.85 6.89 11.04
CA ALA A 185 6.61 6.93 12.28
C ALA A 185 7.59 5.75 12.41
N LEU A 186 7.13 4.52 12.16
CA LEU A 186 7.89 3.28 12.31
C LEU A 186 8.96 3.05 11.22
N ILE A 187 8.87 3.76 10.09
CA ILE A 187 9.84 3.67 8.97
C ILE A 187 10.86 4.82 9.01
N ARG A 188 10.76 5.78 9.95
CA ARG A 188 11.82 6.79 10.07
C ARG A 188 13.17 6.08 10.28
N PRO A 189 14.20 6.38 9.47
CA PRO A 189 15.55 5.98 9.82
C PRO A 189 15.83 6.58 11.20
N GLY A 190 16.29 5.74 12.14
CA GLY A 190 16.44 6.08 13.54
C GLY A 190 17.00 7.49 13.70
N ARG A 191 16.32 8.30 14.53
CA ARG A 191 16.95 9.45 15.15
C ARG A 191 18.23 8.90 15.78
N ALA A 192 19.40 9.35 15.31
CA ALA A 192 20.66 8.97 15.90
C ALA A 192 20.58 9.29 17.39
N ASP A 193 20.48 8.24 18.21
CA ASP A 193 20.65 8.36 19.64
C ASP A 193 22.08 8.80 19.89
N GLY A 194 22.21 10.00 20.46
CA GLY A 194 23.45 10.47 21.08
C GLY A 194 24.53 10.95 20.11
N ALA A 195 24.60 12.27 19.93
CA ALA A 195 25.88 12.95 19.90
C ALA A 195 25.86 14.03 21.00
N PRO A 196 26.95 14.20 21.77
CA PRO A 196 27.02 15.14 22.90
C PRO A 196 26.90 16.60 22.47
#